data_AF-A0A0R1U648-F1
#
_entry.id   AF-A0A0R1U648-F1
#
_cell.length_a   1.000
_cell.length_b   1.000
_cell.length_c   1.000
_cell.angle_alpha   90.00
_cell.angle_beta   90.00
_cell.angle_gamma   90.00
#
_symmetry.space_group_name_H-M   'P 1'
#
loop_
_entity.id
_entity.type
_entity.pdbx_description
1 polymer ?
#
loop_
_entity_poly.entity_id
_entity_poly.type
_entity_poly.pdbx_seq_one_letter_code
_entity_poly.pdbx_strand_id
1 'polypeptide(L)'
;MHTTSYQATSVALERTLTNKFKLNSDMVREDSSASMAVALREALLNMLMHANYYESAHLQAYAKINYYEFINPGKMKIPVEDFFITNKTATRNPIISKLFVQLGKSERAGHGGEKIFESAQINNYKNPSIETNNVETKLKIWNVDYADSFSGKDINDRERSILKSIISTPTHTLGRKEIEKNTGLSKKQSIESINHLIEIGALIKQGKSRSTKYAIPSSPMQVLAQMEAMPQLYRKILGQLMDDRKN
;
A
#
# COMPACT_ATOMS: atom_id res chain seq x y z
N MET A 1 -10.46 -19.98 -28.64
CA MET A 1 -9.22 -19.91 -27.82
C MET A 1 -9.62 -20.08 -26.37
N HIS A 2 -9.21 -21.16 -25.70
CA HIS A 2 -9.43 -21.31 -24.27
C HIS A 2 -8.54 -20.31 -23.53
N THR A 3 -9.10 -19.16 -23.15
CA THR A 3 -8.43 -18.26 -22.22
C THR A 3 -8.28 -19.02 -20.91
N THR A 4 -7.05 -19.32 -20.52
CA THR A 4 -6.79 -19.94 -19.21
C THR A 4 -7.32 -19.03 -18.11
N SER A 5 -7.82 -19.61 -17.01
CA SER A 5 -8.39 -18.87 -15.87
C SER A 5 -7.49 -17.72 -15.38
N TYR A 6 -6.16 -17.92 -15.43
CA TYR A 6 -5.17 -16.86 -15.14
C TYR A 6 -5.26 -15.66 -16.09
N GLN A 7 -5.26 -15.88 -17.41
CA GLN A 7 -5.29 -14.80 -18.39
C GLN A 7 -6.59 -13.99 -18.30
N ALA A 8 -7.73 -14.69 -18.14
CA ALA A 8 -9.02 -14.04 -17.98
C ALA A 8 -9.06 -13.16 -16.72
N THR A 9 -8.52 -13.67 -15.61
CA THR A 9 -8.44 -12.93 -14.34
C THR A 9 -7.49 -11.73 -14.43
N SER A 10 -6.32 -11.88 -15.05
CA SER A 10 -5.37 -10.77 -15.27
C SER A 10 -6.02 -9.64 -16.07
N VAL A 11 -6.69 -9.96 -17.18
CA VAL A 11 -7.39 -8.97 -18.01
C VAL A 11 -8.54 -8.31 -17.24
N ALA A 12 -9.27 -9.07 -16.42
CA ALA A 12 -10.33 -8.50 -15.59
C ALA A 12 -9.79 -7.49 -14.56
N LEU A 13 -8.67 -7.80 -13.91
CA LEU A 13 -7.99 -6.89 -12.96
C LEU A 13 -7.42 -5.64 -13.65
N GLU A 14 -6.87 -5.78 -14.85
CA GLU A 14 -6.39 -4.62 -15.62
C GLU A 14 -7.53 -3.68 -15.99
N ARG A 15 -8.71 -4.21 -16.33
CA ARG A 15 -9.90 -3.41 -16.66
C ARG A 15 -10.47 -2.63 -15.47
N THR A 16 -10.20 -3.08 -14.24
CA THR A 16 -10.65 -2.35 -13.03
C THR A 16 -9.74 -1.18 -12.68
N LEU A 17 -8.56 -1.07 -13.30
CA LEU A 17 -7.68 0.08 -13.10
C LEU A 17 -8.30 1.33 -13.71
N THR A 18 -8.66 2.28 -12.84
CA THR A 18 -9.06 3.62 -13.29
C THR A 18 -7.79 4.37 -13.68
N ASN A 19 -7.64 4.70 -14.96
CA ASN A 19 -6.51 5.50 -15.46
C ASN A 19 -6.53 6.91 -14.86
N LYS A 20 -5.95 7.08 -13.66
CA LYS A 20 -5.66 8.39 -13.08
C LYS A 20 -4.38 8.91 -13.74
N PHE A 21 -4.55 9.52 -14.92
CA PHE A 21 -3.47 10.20 -15.63
C PHE A 21 -2.90 11.31 -14.74
N LYS A 22 -1.61 11.21 -14.41
CA LYS A 22 -0.84 12.27 -13.76
C LYS A 22 0.40 12.54 -14.59
N LEU A 23 0.78 13.81 -14.68
CA LEU A 23 2.04 14.23 -15.28
C LEU A 23 2.98 14.62 -14.13
N ASN A 24 4.25 14.25 -14.25
CA ASN A 24 5.28 14.76 -13.37
C ASN A 24 5.64 16.21 -13.74
N SER A 25 6.55 16.83 -12.98
CA SER A 25 7.06 18.20 -13.20
C SER A 25 7.64 18.42 -14.60
N ASP A 26 8.12 17.35 -15.25
CA ASP A 26 8.77 17.38 -16.56
C ASP A 26 7.77 17.09 -17.70
N MET A 27 6.46 17.13 -17.42
CA MET A 27 5.39 16.80 -18.36
C MET A 27 5.47 15.37 -18.93
N VAL A 28 6.16 14.47 -18.24
CA VAL A 28 6.21 13.04 -18.51
C VAL A 28 5.07 12.35 -17.76
N ARG A 29 4.47 11.33 -18.38
CA ARG A 29 3.44 10.48 -17.74
C ARG A 29 4.00 9.86 -16.46
N GLU A 30 3.31 10.07 -15.36
CA GLU A 30 3.57 9.36 -14.11
C GLU A 30 2.96 7.95 -14.22
N ASP A 31 3.79 6.91 -14.05
CA ASP A 31 3.45 5.47 -14.23
C ASP A 31 2.51 4.91 -13.14
N SER A 32 1.54 5.70 -12.68
CA SER A 32 0.59 5.36 -11.62
C SER A 32 -0.18 4.08 -11.92
N SER A 33 -0.74 3.98 -13.12
CA SER A 33 -1.56 2.84 -13.56
C SER A 33 -0.72 1.63 -13.97
N ALA A 34 0.49 1.87 -14.52
CA ALA A 34 1.42 0.82 -14.88
C ALA A 34 1.99 0.11 -13.64
N SER A 35 2.42 0.87 -12.63
CA SER A 35 2.89 0.30 -11.36
C SER A 35 1.80 -0.49 -10.64
N MET A 36 0.55 -0.01 -10.67
CA MET A 36 -0.58 -0.74 -10.09
C MET A 36 -0.89 -2.03 -10.84
N ALA A 37 -0.81 -2.03 -12.18
CA ALA A 37 -0.96 -3.25 -12.98
C ALA A 37 0.11 -4.30 -12.63
N VAL A 38 1.36 -3.85 -12.43
CA VAL A 38 2.44 -4.72 -11.96
C VAL A 38 2.10 -5.30 -10.58
N ALA A 39 1.68 -4.48 -9.62
CA ALA A 39 1.31 -4.94 -8.28
C ALA A 39 0.17 -5.99 -8.30
N LEU A 40 -0.88 -5.77 -9.10
CA LEU A 40 -1.99 -6.73 -9.23
C LEU A 40 -1.55 -8.05 -9.88
N ARG A 41 -0.65 -7.98 -10.86
CA ARG A 41 -0.07 -9.16 -11.48
C ARG A 41 0.78 -9.95 -10.46
N GLU A 42 1.65 -9.28 -9.72
CA GLU A 42 2.46 -9.94 -8.68
C GLU A 42 1.57 -10.57 -7.59
N ALA A 43 0.50 -9.89 -7.18
CA ALA A 43 -0.45 -10.43 -6.22
C ALA A 43 -1.17 -11.70 -6.73
N LEU A 44 -1.63 -11.70 -7.99
CA LEU A 44 -2.25 -12.86 -8.62
C LEU A 44 -1.27 -14.03 -8.73
N LEU A 45 -0.02 -13.77 -9.12
CA LEU A 45 1.02 -14.80 -9.19
C LEU A 45 1.35 -15.36 -7.81
N ASN A 46 1.49 -14.50 -6.80
CA ASN A 46 1.74 -14.92 -5.42
C ASN A 46 0.59 -15.80 -4.89
N MET A 47 -0.66 -15.40 -5.14
CA MET A 47 -1.84 -16.19 -4.78
C MET A 47 -1.77 -17.61 -5.36
N LEU A 48 -1.36 -17.75 -6.63
CA LEU A 48 -1.24 -19.05 -7.31
C LEU A 48 -0.02 -19.86 -6.86
N MET A 49 1.13 -19.22 -6.70
CA MET A 49 2.38 -19.89 -6.33
C MET A 49 2.39 -20.39 -4.87
N HIS A 50 1.64 -19.73 -3.99
CA HIS A 50 1.67 -19.99 -2.54
C HIS A 50 0.40 -20.65 -1.98
N ALA A 51 -0.64 -20.84 -2.78
CA ALA A 51 -1.86 -21.54 -2.38
C ALA A 51 -1.64 -22.98 -1.90
N ASN A 52 -2.34 -23.36 -0.84
CA ASN A 52 -2.45 -24.75 -0.41
C ASN A 52 -3.55 -25.49 -1.18
N TYR A 53 -3.20 -26.10 -2.30
CA TYR A 53 -4.13 -26.84 -3.17
C TYR A 53 -4.68 -28.15 -2.58
N TYR A 54 -4.21 -28.55 -1.39
CA TYR A 54 -4.75 -29.71 -0.67
C TYR A 54 -5.99 -29.37 0.18
N GLU A 55 -6.30 -28.08 0.36
CA GLU A 55 -7.49 -27.63 1.08
C GLU A 55 -8.66 -27.41 0.12
N SER A 56 -9.89 -27.52 0.64
CA SER A 56 -11.13 -27.29 -0.13
C SER A 56 -11.47 -25.81 -0.34
N ALA A 57 -10.72 -24.90 0.28
CA ALA A 57 -10.94 -23.46 0.14
C ALA A 57 -10.48 -22.97 -1.24
N HIS A 58 -11.27 -22.06 -1.81
CA HIS A 58 -11.04 -21.54 -3.16
C HIS A 58 -10.06 -20.36 -3.14
N LEU A 59 -9.40 -20.14 -4.28
CA LEU A 59 -8.69 -18.87 -4.54
C LEU A 59 -9.72 -17.79 -4.81
N GLN A 60 -9.59 -16.64 -4.13
CA GLN A 60 -10.54 -15.55 -4.27
C GLN A 60 -9.78 -14.25 -4.54
N ALA A 61 -10.18 -13.55 -5.60
CA ALA A 61 -9.69 -12.21 -5.92
C ALA A 61 -10.88 -11.25 -6.00
N TYR A 62 -10.87 -10.21 -5.18
CA TYR A 62 -11.90 -9.18 -5.14
C TYR A 62 -11.35 -7.83 -5.60
N ALA A 63 -12.02 -7.22 -6.57
CA ALA A 63 -11.84 -5.80 -6.89
C ALA A 63 -12.94 -5.01 -6.17
N LYS A 64 -12.56 -4.25 -5.14
CA LYS A 64 -13.46 -3.32 -4.42
C LYS A 64 -13.16 -1.89 -4.86
N ILE A 65 -14.00 -0.95 -4.45
CA ILE A 65 -13.88 0.46 -4.83
C ILE A 65 -12.52 1.04 -4.40
N ASN A 66 -12.09 0.75 -3.17
CA ASN A 66 -10.90 1.35 -2.54
C ASN A 66 -9.69 0.40 -2.43
N TYR A 67 -9.86 -0.88 -2.74
CA TYR A 67 -8.79 -1.87 -2.61
C TYR A 67 -9.05 -3.13 -3.44
N TYR A 68 -7.99 -3.89 -3.62
CA TYR A 68 -7.99 -5.25 -4.13
C TYR A 68 -7.65 -6.21 -3.01
N GLU A 69 -8.28 -7.37 -3.00
CA GLU A 69 -8.04 -8.41 -2.00
C GLU A 69 -7.82 -9.75 -2.68
N PHE A 70 -6.70 -10.39 -2.35
CA PHE A 70 -6.31 -11.70 -2.84
C PHE A 70 -6.25 -12.66 -1.65
N ILE A 71 -6.98 -13.77 -1.76
CA ILE A 71 -7.10 -14.77 -0.70
C ILE A 71 -6.69 -16.12 -1.27
N ASN A 72 -5.70 -16.74 -0.65
CA ASN A 72 -5.32 -18.12 -0.94
C ASN A 72 -5.37 -19.00 0.32
N PRO A 73 -5.72 -20.29 0.17
CA PRO A 73 -5.61 -21.24 1.26
C PRO A 73 -4.16 -21.44 1.68
N GLY A 74 -3.98 -21.79 2.94
CA GLY A 74 -2.72 -22.00 3.61
C GLY A 74 -2.08 -20.74 4.19
N LYS A 75 -1.38 -20.94 5.31
CA LYS A 75 -0.54 -19.94 5.95
C LYS A 75 0.69 -19.57 5.12
N MET A 76 1.19 -18.35 5.35
CA MET A 76 2.49 -17.92 4.86
C MET A 76 3.63 -18.84 5.35
N LYS A 77 4.62 -19.05 4.48
CA LYS A 77 5.84 -19.82 4.79
C LYS A 77 7.02 -18.94 5.23
N ILE A 78 6.88 -17.62 5.09
CA ILE A 78 7.82 -16.63 5.61
C ILE A 78 7.07 -15.75 6.62
N PRO A 79 7.77 -15.08 7.55
CA PRO A 79 7.18 -14.05 8.40
C PRO A 79 6.47 -12.99 7.54
N VAL A 80 5.33 -12.48 8.02
CA VAL A 80 4.57 -11.42 7.31
C VAL A 80 5.44 -10.17 7.12
N GLU A 81 6.29 -9.92 8.11
CA GLU A 81 7.26 -8.84 8.20
C GLU A 81 8.29 -8.90 7.05
N ASP A 82 8.66 -10.10 6.62
CA ASP A 82 9.70 -10.32 5.61
C ASP A 82 9.17 -10.12 4.17
N PHE A 83 7.85 -10.15 3.95
CA PHE A 83 7.27 -10.20 2.60
C PHE A 83 7.50 -8.94 1.76
N PHE A 84 7.35 -7.74 2.35
CA PHE A 84 7.48 -6.47 1.62
C PHE A 84 8.91 -5.94 1.57
N ILE A 85 9.77 -6.43 2.46
CA ILE A 85 11.08 -5.86 2.78
C ILE A 85 12.21 -6.75 2.27
N THR A 86 12.02 -8.07 2.33
CA THR A 86 13.08 -9.02 2.02
C THR A 86 12.76 -9.80 0.75
N ASN A 87 13.81 -10.20 0.03
CA ASN A 87 13.70 -11.11 -1.10
C ASN A 87 13.62 -12.58 -0.67
N LYS A 88 13.33 -12.86 0.61
CA LYS A 88 13.15 -14.23 1.09
C LYS A 88 11.86 -14.78 0.53
N THR A 89 11.96 -15.90 -0.18
CA THR A 89 10.79 -16.61 -0.68
C THR A 89 10.86 -18.08 -0.28
N ALA A 90 9.73 -18.58 0.20
CA ALA A 90 9.50 -20.00 0.44
C ALA A 90 8.26 -20.43 -0.35
N THR A 91 8.46 -20.72 -1.63
CA THR A 91 7.36 -21.10 -2.53
C THR A 91 6.71 -22.42 -2.10
N ARG A 92 5.37 -22.47 -2.10
CA ARG A 92 4.64 -23.71 -1.80
C ARG A 92 4.58 -24.62 -3.01
N ASN A 93 4.38 -24.05 -4.19
CA ASN A 93 4.24 -24.77 -5.45
C ASN A 93 5.39 -24.40 -6.41
N PRO A 94 6.59 -24.98 -6.26
CA PRO A 94 7.77 -24.63 -7.07
C PRO A 94 7.58 -24.93 -8.56
N ILE A 95 6.78 -25.94 -8.91
CA ILE A 95 6.45 -26.26 -10.31
C ILE A 95 5.64 -25.13 -10.96
N ILE A 96 4.64 -24.61 -10.26
CA ILE A 96 3.81 -23.49 -10.73
C ILE A 96 4.68 -22.23 -10.89
N SER A 97 5.56 -21.96 -9.92
CA SER A 97 6.51 -20.85 -10.02
C SER A 97 7.43 -20.98 -11.23
N LYS A 98 8.02 -22.17 -11.44
CA LYS A 98 8.87 -22.45 -12.60
C LYS A 98 8.13 -22.24 -13.92
N LEU A 99 6.87 -22.67 -14.00
CA LEU A 99 6.02 -22.44 -15.17
C LEU A 99 5.85 -20.95 -15.47
N PHE A 100 5.51 -20.12 -14.46
CA PHE A 100 5.35 -18.69 -14.66
C PHE A 100 6.66 -17.98 -15.05
N VAL A 101 7.80 -18.44 -14.55
CA VAL A 101 9.11 -17.96 -14.99
C VAL A 101 9.36 -18.30 -16.46
N GLN A 102 9.09 -19.54 -16.88
CA GLN A 102 9.27 -19.98 -18.27
C GLN A 102 8.33 -19.25 -19.25
N LEU A 103 7.13 -18.88 -18.79
CA LEU A 103 6.18 -18.07 -19.57
C LEU A 103 6.54 -16.58 -19.61
N GLY A 104 7.65 -16.16 -18.97
CA GLY A 104 8.04 -14.76 -18.87
C GLY A 104 7.06 -13.91 -18.04
N LYS A 105 6.23 -14.55 -17.20
CA LYS A 105 5.22 -13.90 -16.37
C LYS A 105 5.70 -13.63 -14.95
N SER A 106 6.76 -14.28 -14.49
CA SER A 106 7.39 -14.03 -13.18
C SER A 106 8.90 -13.89 -13.36
N GLU A 107 9.53 -13.04 -12.56
CA GLU A 107 10.98 -13.05 -12.41
C GLU A 107 11.41 -14.21 -11.50
N ARG A 108 12.70 -14.57 -11.55
CA ARG A 108 13.27 -15.65 -10.70
C ARG A 108 13.42 -15.27 -9.23
N ALA A 109 13.29 -13.98 -8.89
CA ALA A 109 13.64 -13.45 -7.58
C ALA A 109 12.41 -12.93 -6.84
N GLY A 110 12.42 -13.05 -5.51
CA GLY A 110 11.30 -12.80 -4.59
C GLY A 110 10.81 -11.35 -4.46
N HIS A 111 11.02 -10.51 -5.46
CA HIS A 111 10.69 -9.08 -5.46
C HIS A 111 9.20 -8.78 -5.60
N GLY A 112 8.33 -9.79 -5.68
CA GLY A 112 6.89 -9.58 -5.88
C GLY A 112 6.27 -8.73 -4.76
N GLY A 113 6.70 -8.94 -3.50
CA GLY A 113 6.26 -8.12 -2.38
C GLY A 113 6.76 -6.68 -2.44
N GLU A 114 8.03 -6.48 -2.79
CA GLU A 114 8.64 -5.16 -2.98
C GLU A 114 7.89 -4.35 -4.05
N LYS A 115 7.61 -4.93 -5.22
CA LYS A 115 6.85 -4.27 -6.30
C LYS A 115 5.45 -3.84 -5.88
N ILE A 116 4.78 -4.65 -5.05
CA ILE A 116 3.47 -4.30 -4.49
C ILE A 116 3.59 -3.10 -3.55
N PHE A 117 4.63 -3.06 -2.71
CA PHE A 117 4.88 -1.95 -1.81
C PHE A 117 5.28 -0.67 -2.54
N GLU A 118 6.20 -0.77 -3.51
CA GLU A 118 6.63 0.34 -4.37
C GLU A 118 5.47 0.98 -5.10
N SER A 119 4.54 0.18 -5.64
CA SER A 119 3.35 0.71 -6.29
C SER A 119 2.53 1.61 -5.36
N ALA A 120 2.37 1.23 -4.08
CA ALA A 120 1.69 2.07 -3.11
C ALA A 120 2.45 3.40 -2.87
N GLN A 121 3.78 3.36 -2.79
CA GLN A 121 4.60 4.57 -2.61
C GLN A 121 4.52 5.50 -3.82
N ILE A 122 4.67 4.97 -5.04
CA ILE A 122 4.61 5.75 -6.29
C ILE A 122 3.27 6.48 -6.41
N ASN A 123 2.18 5.81 -6.01
CA ASN A 123 0.84 6.36 -6.11
C ASN A 123 0.39 7.19 -4.90
N ASN A 124 1.19 7.25 -3.82
CA ASN A 124 0.78 7.81 -2.54
C ASN A 124 -0.50 7.14 -1.98
N TYR A 125 -0.64 5.83 -2.20
CA TYR A 125 -1.74 5.03 -1.68
C TYR A 125 -1.42 4.47 -0.29
N LYS A 126 -2.47 4.06 0.42
CA LYS A 126 -2.30 3.34 1.69
C LYS A 126 -1.46 2.08 1.47
N ASN A 127 -0.51 1.84 2.37
CA ASN A 127 0.37 0.69 2.30
C ASN A 127 -0.43 -0.62 2.24
N PRO A 128 0.02 -1.60 1.43
CA PRO A 128 -0.58 -2.92 1.40
C PRO A 128 -0.47 -3.60 2.77
N SER A 129 -1.37 -4.54 3.04
CA SER A 129 -1.38 -5.31 4.28
C SER A 129 -1.59 -6.79 4.01
N ILE A 130 -0.98 -7.62 4.85
CA ILE A 130 -1.16 -9.08 4.82
C ILE A 130 -1.68 -9.55 6.16
N GLU A 131 -2.70 -10.40 6.10
CA GLU A 131 -3.24 -11.13 7.24
C GLU A 131 -3.11 -12.63 6.94
N THR A 132 -2.49 -13.39 7.83
CA THR A 132 -2.31 -14.84 7.64
C THR A 132 -2.67 -15.56 8.92
N ASN A 133 -3.35 -16.69 8.77
CA ASN A 133 -3.66 -17.61 9.86
C ASN A 133 -3.39 -19.04 9.38
N ASN A 134 -3.71 -20.06 10.20
CA ASN A 134 -3.42 -21.45 9.84
C ASN A 134 -4.20 -21.95 8.60
N VAL A 135 -5.29 -21.30 8.23
CA VAL A 135 -6.21 -21.69 7.16
C VAL A 135 -5.95 -20.90 5.88
N GLU A 136 -5.67 -19.60 5.97
CA GLU A 136 -5.62 -18.73 4.78
C GLU A 136 -4.64 -17.58 4.92
N THR A 137 -4.28 -17.00 3.78
CA THR A 137 -3.51 -15.76 3.67
C THR A 137 -4.29 -14.78 2.81
N LYS A 138 -4.43 -13.55 3.31
CA LYS A 138 -5.10 -12.42 2.65
C LYS A 138 -4.11 -11.32 2.40
N LEU A 139 -3.99 -10.88 1.15
CA LEU A 139 -3.22 -9.72 0.73
C LEU A 139 -4.19 -8.63 0.27
N LYS A 140 -4.09 -7.45 0.88
CA LYS A 140 -4.90 -6.27 0.57
C LYS A 140 -4.03 -5.17 -0.02
N ILE A 141 -4.40 -4.66 -1.20
CA ILE A 141 -3.69 -3.60 -1.93
C ILE A 141 -4.64 -2.44 -2.17
N TRP A 142 -4.34 -1.27 -1.62
CA TRP A 142 -5.20 -0.09 -1.73
C TRP A 142 -4.97 0.66 -3.05
N ASN A 143 -6.02 1.28 -3.59
CA ASN A 143 -5.97 2.16 -4.78
C ASN A 143 -6.35 3.62 -4.45
N VAL A 144 -6.35 3.96 -3.16
CA VAL A 144 -6.66 5.28 -2.58
C VAL A 144 -5.63 5.63 -1.51
N ASP A 145 -5.50 6.93 -1.21
CA ASP A 145 -4.64 7.39 -0.13
C ASP A 145 -5.15 6.95 1.26
N TYR A 146 -4.34 7.11 2.30
CA TYR A 146 -4.71 6.66 3.64
C TYR A 146 -5.97 7.34 4.19
N ALA A 147 -6.17 8.62 3.92
CA ALA A 147 -7.37 9.33 4.38
C ALA A 147 -8.61 8.86 3.61
N ASP A 148 -8.48 8.63 2.31
CA ASP A 148 -9.52 8.13 1.40
C ASP A 148 -9.79 6.62 1.57
N SER A 149 -8.96 5.92 2.36
CA SER A 149 -9.19 4.52 2.76
C SER A 149 -10.34 4.36 3.75
N PHE A 150 -10.69 5.40 4.50
CA PHE A 150 -11.82 5.42 5.43
C PHE A 150 -13.10 5.83 4.70
N SER A 151 -14.23 5.19 5.03
CA SER A 151 -15.51 5.59 4.45
C SER A 151 -15.93 6.96 4.97
N GLY A 152 -16.73 7.70 4.20
CA GLY A 152 -17.27 9.00 4.65
C GLY A 152 -18.20 8.92 5.87
N LYS A 153 -18.55 7.71 6.31
CA LYS A 153 -19.25 7.47 7.59
C LYS A 153 -18.28 7.34 8.76
N ASP A 154 -17.04 6.93 8.49
CA ASP A 154 -16.01 6.71 9.51
C ASP A 154 -15.26 8.01 9.83
N ILE A 155 -15.08 8.88 8.84
CA ILE A 155 -14.43 10.20 9.02
C ILE A 155 -15.12 11.31 8.24
N ASN A 156 -15.15 12.52 8.82
CA ASN A 156 -15.63 13.74 8.18
C ASN A 156 -14.52 14.50 7.42
N ASP A 157 -14.87 15.57 6.69
CA ASP A 157 -13.92 16.34 5.88
C ASP A 157 -12.81 17.03 6.71
N ARG A 158 -13.09 17.39 7.97
CA ARG A 158 -12.08 17.98 8.87
C ARG A 158 -11.06 16.93 9.29
N GLU A 159 -11.53 15.73 9.60
CA GLU A 159 -10.67 14.60 9.95
C GLU A 159 -9.83 14.16 8.75
N ARG A 160 -10.43 14.16 7.55
CA ARG A 160 -9.72 13.92 6.29
C ARG A 160 -8.61 14.94 6.06
N SER A 161 -8.85 16.23 6.32
CA SER A 161 -7.83 17.27 6.16
C SER A 161 -6.70 17.14 7.19
N ILE A 162 -7.01 16.75 8.44
CA ILE A 162 -6.01 16.44 9.46
C ILE A 162 -5.13 15.27 9.01
N LEU A 163 -5.70 14.16 8.56
CA LEU A 163 -4.94 13.00 8.08
C LEU A 163 -4.04 13.38 6.90
N LYS A 164 -4.57 14.11 5.91
CA LYS A 164 -3.78 14.60 4.76
C LYS A 164 -2.62 15.48 5.21
N SER A 165 -2.84 16.40 6.16
CA SER A 165 -1.78 17.26 6.69
C SER A 165 -0.64 16.50 7.36
N ILE A 166 -0.94 15.39 8.05
CA ILE A 166 0.06 14.53 8.70
C ILE A 166 0.84 13.75 7.65
N ILE A 167 0.15 13.16 6.66
CA ILE A 167 0.77 12.38 5.56
C ILE A 167 1.73 13.23 4.74
N SER A 168 1.41 14.50 4.51
CA SER A 168 2.28 15.40 3.75
C SER A 168 3.60 15.74 4.46
N THR A 169 3.78 15.36 5.72
CA THR A 169 5.06 15.59 6.43
C THR A 169 6.01 14.42 6.28
N PRO A 170 7.34 14.65 6.11
CA PRO A 170 8.32 13.56 5.99
C PRO A 170 8.39 12.61 7.18
N THR A 171 8.01 13.09 8.37
CA THR A 171 8.00 12.26 9.59
C THR A 171 6.65 11.60 9.84
N HIS A 172 5.63 11.91 9.04
CA HIS A 172 4.23 11.52 9.28
C HIS A 172 3.76 11.79 10.72
N THR A 173 4.28 12.86 11.34
CA THR A 173 3.93 13.28 12.69
C THR A 173 3.71 14.79 12.73
N LEU A 174 2.69 15.22 13.46
CA LEU A 174 2.44 16.66 13.71
C LEU A 174 2.00 16.91 15.15
N GLY A 175 2.43 18.04 15.69
CA GLY A 175 1.88 18.59 16.92
C GLY A 175 0.52 19.24 16.70
N ARG A 176 -0.31 19.32 17.75
CA ARG A 176 -1.65 19.93 17.68
C ARG A 176 -1.67 21.34 17.08
N LYS A 177 -0.70 22.19 17.47
CA LYS A 177 -0.60 23.58 16.96
C LYS A 177 -0.27 23.62 15.46
N GLU A 178 0.51 22.66 14.99
CA GLU A 178 0.85 22.55 13.57
C GLU A 178 -0.35 22.06 12.77
N ILE A 179 -1.13 21.12 13.31
CA ILE A 179 -2.40 20.68 12.73
C ILE A 179 -3.38 21.87 12.62
N GLU A 180 -3.57 22.63 13.71
CA GLU A 180 -4.40 23.85 13.72
C GLU A 180 -3.95 24.84 12.62
N LYS A 181 -2.64 25.07 12.50
CA LYS A 181 -2.06 25.97 11.48
C LYS A 181 -2.27 25.46 10.05
N ASN A 182 -2.05 24.17 9.81
CA ASN A 182 -2.10 23.58 8.47
C ASN A 182 -3.53 23.38 7.96
N THR A 183 -4.48 23.17 8.86
CA THR A 183 -5.89 22.90 8.50
C THR A 183 -6.81 24.11 8.67
N GLY A 184 -6.35 25.17 9.36
CA GLY A 184 -7.16 26.34 9.70
C GLY A 184 -8.25 26.07 10.73
N LEU A 185 -8.25 24.89 11.36
CA LEU A 185 -9.26 24.50 12.35
C LEU A 185 -9.06 25.22 13.69
N SER A 186 -10.16 25.54 14.35
CA SER A 186 -10.12 26.07 15.71
C SER A 186 -9.54 25.05 16.70
N LYS A 187 -9.09 25.54 17.85
CA LYS A 187 -8.59 24.72 18.96
C LYS A 187 -9.56 23.60 19.34
N LYS A 188 -10.85 23.93 19.44
CA LYS A 188 -11.92 23.00 19.84
C LYS A 188 -12.13 21.93 18.79
N GLN A 189 -12.31 22.33 17.52
CA GLN A 189 -12.53 21.41 16.39
C GLN A 189 -11.35 20.45 16.23
N SER A 190 -10.12 20.95 16.33
CA SER A 190 -8.93 20.11 16.23
C SER A 190 -8.88 19.05 17.32
N ILE A 191 -9.22 19.40 18.57
CA ILE A 191 -9.25 18.44 19.69
C ILE A 191 -10.33 17.38 19.47
N GLU A 192 -11.55 17.78 19.10
CA GLU A 192 -12.67 16.87 18.86
C GLU A 192 -12.33 15.86 17.74
N SER A 193 -11.85 16.35 16.59
CA SER A 193 -11.49 15.49 15.46
C SER A 193 -10.29 14.60 15.75
N ILE A 194 -9.27 15.08 16.46
CA ILE A 194 -8.12 14.25 16.87
C ILE A 194 -8.57 13.13 17.81
N ASN A 195 -9.43 13.43 18.78
CA ASN A 195 -9.91 12.42 19.73
C ASN A 195 -10.73 11.34 19.02
N HIS A 196 -11.64 11.73 18.13
CA HIS A 196 -12.41 10.78 17.33
C HIS A 196 -11.49 9.92 16.44
N LEU A 197 -10.50 10.53 15.77
CA LEU A 197 -9.52 9.79 14.98
C LEU A 197 -8.68 8.80 15.81
N ILE A 198 -8.39 9.11 17.08
CA ILE A 198 -7.72 8.18 18.00
C ILE A 198 -8.66 7.04 18.41
N GLU A 199 -9.92 7.36 18.70
CA GLU A 199 -10.95 6.38 19.10
C GLU A 199 -11.15 5.31 18.02
N ILE A 200 -11.23 5.71 16.75
CA ILE A 200 -11.37 4.78 15.62
C ILE A 200 -10.03 4.17 15.16
N GLY A 201 -8.92 4.50 15.82
CA GLY A 201 -7.59 3.97 15.52
C GLY A 201 -6.94 4.50 14.23
N ALA A 202 -7.40 5.63 13.70
CA ALA A 202 -6.80 6.31 12.54
C ALA A 202 -5.59 7.19 12.93
N LEU A 203 -5.47 7.56 14.21
CA LEU A 203 -4.32 8.28 14.77
C LEU A 203 -3.83 7.63 16.06
N ILE A 204 -2.53 7.78 16.34
CA ILE A 204 -1.91 7.44 17.61
C ILE A 204 -1.21 8.66 18.21
N LYS A 205 -1.18 8.71 19.53
CA LYS A 205 -0.49 9.76 20.30
C LYS A 205 0.93 9.32 20.63
N GLN A 206 1.91 10.15 20.30
CA GLN A 206 3.33 9.93 20.60
C GLN A 206 3.86 11.04 21.51
N GLY A 207 4.59 10.67 22.57
CA GLY A 207 5.19 11.61 23.52
C GLY A 207 4.28 12.00 24.70
N LYS A 208 4.80 12.85 25.59
CA LYS A 208 4.14 13.28 26.84
C LYS A 208 4.06 14.81 26.92
N SER A 209 2.92 15.34 27.37
CA SER A 209 2.73 16.77 27.66
C SER A 209 3.03 17.68 26.44
N ARG A 210 3.97 18.62 26.53
CA ARG A 210 4.30 19.61 25.48
C ARG A 210 4.95 19.00 24.23
N SER A 211 5.51 17.80 24.31
CA SER A 211 6.07 17.07 23.17
C SER A 211 5.08 16.11 22.51
N THR A 212 3.80 16.20 22.84
CA THR A 212 2.76 15.37 22.22
C THR A 212 2.67 15.65 20.72
N LYS A 213 2.92 14.61 19.93
CA LYS A 213 2.65 14.56 18.49
C LYS A 213 1.61 13.50 18.19
N TYR A 214 0.93 13.66 17.06
CA TYR A 214 0.00 12.69 16.51
C TYR A 214 0.59 12.12 15.24
N ALA A 215 0.49 10.81 15.09
CA ALA A 215 1.03 10.06 13.97
C ALA A 215 -0.02 9.10 13.43
N ILE A 216 0.12 8.73 12.17
CA ILE A 216 -0.62 7.59 11.64
C ILE A 216 -0.11 6.32 12.31
N PRO A 217 -0.99 5.39 12.72
CA PRO A 217 -0.57 4.09 13.21
C PRO A 217 0.17 3.36 12.09
N SER A 218 1.48 3.34 12.23
CA SER A 218 2.37 2.56 11.38
C SER A 218 2.81 1.33 12.15
N SER A 219 2.72 0.14 11.54
CA SER A 219 3.40 -1.01 12.12
C SER A 219 4.90 -0.76 12.12
N PRO A 220 5.68 -1.34 13.06
CA PRO A 220 7.15 -1.23 13.03
C PRO A 220 7.75 -1.57 11.66
N MET A 221 7.09 -2.45 10.90
CA MET A 221 7.47 -2.82 9.54
C MET A 221 7.10 -1.79 8.48
N GLN A 222 5.96 -1.11 8.60
CA GLN A 222 5.68 0.04 7.72
C GLN A 222 6.71 1.14 7.94
N VAL A 223 7.16 1.34 9.18
CA VAL A 223 8.25 2.26 9.50
C VAL A 223 9.57 1.79 8.89
N LEU A 224 9.92 0.51 9.02
CA LEU A 224 11.15 -0.05 8.45
C LEU A 224 11.15 0.00 6.91
N ALA A 225 10.08 -0.46 6.26
CA ALA A 225 9.91 -0.39 4.81
C ALA A 225 9.96 1.05 4.29
N GLN A 226 9.38 1.99 5.03
CA GLN A 226 9.48 3.41 4.72
C GLN A 226 10.90 3.95 4.88
N MET A 227 11.63 3.52 5.93
CA MET A 227 13.03 3.88 6.14
C MET A 227 13.96 3.28 5.07
N GLU A 228 13.68 2.08 4.57
CA GLU A 228 14.45 1.48 3.48
C GLU A 228 14.10 2.07 2.11
N ALA A 229 12.87 2.56 1.94
CA ALA A 229 12.48 3.34 0.77
C ALA A 229 13.01 4.79 0.81
N MET A 230 13.41 5.30 1.99
CA MET A 230 13.91 6.68 2.15
C MET A 230 15.05 7.05 1.20
N PRO A 231 16.08 6.23 0.93
CA PRO A 231 17.11 6.56 -0.04
C PRO A 231 16.57 6.78 -1.46
N GLN A 232 15.57 6.00 -1.88
CA GLN A 232 14.90 6.20 -3.16
C GLN A 232 14.04 7.47 -3.17
N LEU A 233 13.34 7.73 -2.06
CA LEU A 233 12.56 8.94 -1.83
C LEU A 233 13.45 10.19 -1.85
N TYR A 234 14.62 10.12 -1.20
CA TYR A 234 15.63 11.17 -1.16
C TYR A 234 16.17 11.49 -2.56
N ARG A 235 16.41 10.46 -3.39
CA ARG A 235 16.80 10.66 -4.79
C ARG A 235 15.71 11.37 -5.58
N LYS A 236 14.44 11.02 -5.38
CA LYS A 236 13.30 11.67 -6.06
C LYS A 236 13.13 13.13 -5.63
N ILE A 237 13.24 13.41 -4.32
CA ILE A 237 13.16 14.77 -3.75
C ILE A 237 14.36 15.63 -4.20
N LEU A 238 15.57 15.07 -4.19
CA LEU A 238 16.76 15.76 -4.69
C LEU A 238 16.67 16.01 -6.20
N GLY A 239 16.13 15.07 -6.98
CA GLY A 239 15.84 15.28 -8.40
C GLY A 239 14.92 16.49 -8.61
N GLN A 240 13.79 16.55 -7.90
CA GLN A 240 12.86 17.68 -7.97
C GLN A 240 13.49 19.02 -7.54
N LEU A 241 14.28 19.03 -6.45
CA LEU A 241 14.99 20.22 -5.98
C LEU A 241 16.15 20.67 -6.87
N MET A 242 16.67 19.78 -7.72
CA MET A 242 17.74 20.08 -8.67
C MET A 242 17.18 20.58 -10.00
N ASP A 243 15.98 20.16 -10.40
CA ASP A 243 15.27 20.69 -11.57
C ASP A 243 14.65 22.07 -11.30
N ASP A 244 14.14 22.32 -10.09
CA ASP A 244 13.64 23.64 -9.68
C ASP A 244 14.74 24.73 -9.60
N ARG A 245 16.03 24.35 -9.61
CA ARG A 245 17.17 25.29 -9.66
C ARG A 245 17.69 25.55 -11.07
N LYS A 246 17.14 24.88 -12.09
CA LYS A 246 17.53 25.05 -13.50
C LYS A 246 16.58 25.94 -14.31
N ASN A 247 15.51 26.43 -13.70
CA ASN A 247 14.65 27.51 -14.21
C ASN A 247 14.90 28.81 -13.44
#